data_AF-A0A1F7FDV9-F1
#
_entry.id   AF-A0A1F7FDV9-F1
#
_cell.length_a   1.000
_cell.length_b   1.000
_cell.length_c   1.000
_cell.angle_alpha   90.00
_cell.angle_beta   90.00
_cell.angle_gamma   90.00
#
_symmetry.space_group_name_H-M   'P 1'
#
loop_
_entity.id
_entity.type
_entity.pdbx_description
1 polymer ?
#
loop_
_entity_poly.entity_id
_entity_poly.type
_entity_poly.pdbx_seq_one_letter_code
_entity_poly.pdbx_strand_id
1 'polypeptide(L)'
;MLDDFAKELEKRGLSFVRYADDFIIFVKSCRAGERVNTSIRSFLESLLKLAVNEEKSRVGPTDGTEYLGFVFKKFKVRWSDKAF
;
A
#
# COMPACT_ATOMS: atom_id res chain seq x y z
N MET A 1 -16.58 -3.07 7.18
CA MET A 1 -16.18 -2.11 6.12
C MET A 1 -14.67 -2.12 5.88
N LEU A 2 -13.81 -2.04 6.91
CA LEU A 2 -12.35 -2.18 6.75
C LEU A 2 -11.81 -3.59 7.05
N ASP A 3 -12.56 -4.41 7.79
CA ASP A 3 -12.18 -5.81 8.08
C ASP A 3 -12.21 -6.69 6.83
N ASP A 4 -13.08 -6.39 5.87
CA ASP A 4 -13.22 -7.16 4.64
C ASP A 4 -11.99 -7.00 3.74
N PHE A 5 -11.40 -5.80 3.72
CA PHE A 5 -10.15 -5.53 3.03
C PHE A 5 -8.98 -6.25 3.68
N ALA A 6 -8.87 -6.20 5.02
CA ALA A 6 -7.83 -6.92 5.75
C ALA A 6 -7.94 -8.45 5.54
N LYS A 7 -9.15 -9.00 5.64
CA LYS A 7 -9.42 -10.43 5.38
C LYS A 7 -9.06 -10.83 3.95
N GLU A 8 -9.30 -9.98 2.97
CA GLU A 8 -8.95 -10.29 1.58
C GLU A 8 -7.42 -10.28 1.37
N LEU A 9 -6.71 -9.33 1.97
CA LEU A 9 -5.25 -9.29 1.94
C LEU A 9 -4.63 -10.51 2.63
N GLU A 10 -5.16 -10.89 3.79
CA GLU A 10 -4.75 -12.11 4.51
C GLU A 10 -5.04 -13.38 3.70
N LYS A 11 -6.23 -13.50 3.11
CA LYS A 11 -6.60 -14.63 2.24
C LYS A 11 -5.67 -14.74 1.03
N ARG A 12 -5.18 -13.61 0.51
CA ARG A 12 -4.21 -13.55 -0.59
C ARG A 12 -2.77 -13.77 -0.12
N GLY A 13 -2.53 -13.86 1.19
CA GLY A 13 -1.20 -14.03 1.79
C GLY A 13 -0.27 -12.85 1.54
N LEU A 14 -0.82 -11.65 1.39
CA LEU A 14 -0.05 -10.43 1.10
C LEU A 14 0.48 -9.84 2.40
N SER A 15 1.74 -9.38 2.38
CA SER A 15 2.30 -8.61 3.49
C SER A 15 1.88 -7.15 3.33
N PHE A 16 1.15 -6.61 4.30
CA PHE A 16 0.67 -5.23 4.24
C PHE A 16 0.80 -4.55 5.60
N VAL A 17 0.84 -3.22 5.58
CA VAL A 17 0.78 -2.34 6.74
C VAL A 17 -0.33 -1.33 6.48
N ARG A 18 -1.16 -1.08 7.49
CA ARG A 18 -2.25 -0.10 7.41
C ARG A 18 -2.14 0.88 8.56
N TYR A 19 -2.28 2.17 8.27
CA TYR A 19 -2.33 3.23 9.27
C TYR A 19 -3.46 4.20 8.92
N ALA A 20 -4.50 4.21 9.75
CA ALA A 20 -5.76 4.92 9.47
C ALA A 20 -6.30 4.58 8.07
N ASP A 21 -6.40 5.60 7.20
CA ASP A 21 -6.89 5.50 5.82
C ASP A 21 -5.81 5.12 4.81
N ASP A 22 -4.53 5.18 5.22
CA ASP A 22 -3.41 4.87 4.36
C ASP A 22 -2.95 3.41 4.53
N PHE A 23 -2.51 2.78 3.45
CA PHE A 23 -1.99 1.41 3.48
C PHE A 23 -0.83 1.21 2.51
N ILE A 24 0.09 0.32 2.87
CA ILE A 24 1.22 -0.12 2.05
C ILE A 24 1.17 -1.63 1.91
N ILE A 25 1.43 -2.13 0.71
CA ILE A 25 1.44 -3.56 0.43
C ILE A 25 2.80 -3.92 -0.18
N PHE A 26 3.46 -4.90 0.43
CA PHE A 26 4.76 -5.39 0.01
C PHE A 26 4.58 -6.63 -0.86
N VAL A 27 5.20 -6.59 -2.04
CA VAL A 27 5.16 -7.66 -3.04
C VAL A 27 6.57 -7.98 -3.51
N LYS A 28 6.78 -9.22 -3.97
CA LYS A 28 8.10 -9.69 -4.42
C LYS A 28 8.52 -9.19 -5.81
N SER A 29 7.59 -8.67 -6.62
CA SER A 29 7.89 -8.21 -7.98
C SER A 29 6.97 -7.07 -8.41
N CYS A 30 7.46 -6.20 -9.30
CA CYS A 30 6.66 -5.09 -9.85
C CYS A 30 5.39 -5.59 -10.55
N ARG A 31 5.49 -6.68 -11.35
CA ARG A 31 4.34 -7.29 -12.01
C ARG A 31 3.28 -7.79 -11.02
N ALA A 32 3.71 -8.36 -9.88
CA ALA A 32 2.78 -8.72 -8.82
C ALA A 32 2.15 -7.48 -8.17
N GLY A 33 2.92 -6.40 -8.01
CA GLY A 33 2.46 -5.11 -7.52
C GLY A 33 1.39 -4.48 -8.40
N GLU A 34 1.60 -4.41 -9.70
CA GLU A 34 0.61 -3.92 -10.66
C GLU A 34 -0.67 -4.73 -10.61
N ARG A 35 -0.56 -6.07 -10.63
CA ARG A 35 -1.72 -6.96 -10.53
C ARG A 35 -2.51 -6.74 -9.24
N VAL A 36 -1.80 -6.60 -8.11
CA VAL A 36 -2.42 -6.36 -6.80
C VAL A 36 -3.06 -4.97 -6.76
N ASN A 37 -2.38 -3.93 -7.27
CA ASN A 37 -2.88 -2.57 -7.32
C ASN A 37 -4.18 -2.47 -8.12
N THR A 38 -4.22 -3.04 -9.34
CA THR A 38 -5.45 -3.06 -10.16
C THR A 38 -6.60 -3.76 -9.44
N SER A 39 -6.33 -4.91 -8.80
CA SER A 39 -7.37 -5.64 -8.09
C SER A 39 -7.89 -4.90 -6.87
N ILE A 40 -7.01 -4.26 -6.11
CA ILE A 40 -7.37 -3.51 -4.90
C ILE A 40 -8.11 -2.23 -5.26
N ARG A 41 -7.67 -1.56 -6.32
CA ARG A 41 -8.37 -0.38 -6.84
C ARG A 41 -9.82 -0.70 -7.21
N SER A 42 -10.04 -1.77 -7.97
CA SER A 42 -11.40 -2.22 -8.31
C SER A 42 -12.21 -2.64 -7.08
N PHE A 43 -11.58 -3.24 -6.08
CA PHE A 43 -12.22 -3.61 -4.82
C PHE A 43 -12.63 -2.38 -3.99
N LEU A 44 -11.76 -1.38 -3.86
CA LEU A 44 -12.03 -0.13 -3.14
C LEU A 44 -13.11 0.70 -3.83
N GLU A 45 -13.06 0.82 -5.16
CA GLU A 45 -14.08 1.51 -5.96
C GLU A 45 -15.46 0.84 -5.79
N SER A 46 -15.51 -0.50 -5.76
CA SER A 46 -16.77 -1.25 -5.66
C SER A 46 -17.37 -1.30 -4.26
N LEU A 47 -16.56 -1.50 -3.20
CA LEU A 47 -17.05 -1.63 -1.83
C LEU A 47 -17.28 -0.30 -1.12
N LEU A 48 -16.36 0.64 -1.33
CA LEU A 48 -16.26 1.82 -0.50
C LEU A 48 -16.69 3.09 -1.25
N LYS A 49 -16.88 3.03 -2.59
CA LYS A 49 -17.12 4.19 -3.48
C LYS A 49 -16.16 5.35 -3.21
N LEU A 50 -15.01 5.02 -2.64
CA LEU A 50 -13.99 5.98 -2.26
C LEU A 50 -13.11 6.22 -3.48
N ALA A 51 -12.98 7.48 -3.87
CA ALA A 51 -12.07 7.88 -4.93
C ALA A 51 -10.64 7.57 -4.46
N VAL A 52 -10.05 6.52 -5.03
CA VAL A 52 -8.63 6.23 -4.83
C VAL A 52 -7.85 7.39 -5.42
N ASN A 53 -7.02 8.04 -4.60
CA ASN A 53 -6.18 9.13 -5.07
C ASN A 53 -5.02 8.54 -5.88
N GLU A 54 -5.17 8.51 -7.21
CA GLU A 54 -4.21 7.95 -8.16
C GLU A 54 -2.84 8.61 -8.09
N GLU A 55 -2.77 9.89 -7.71
CA GLU A 55 -1.50 10.59 -7.54
C GLU A 55 -0.71 10.06 -6.33
N LYS A 56 -1.42 9.55 -5.31
CA LYS A 56 -0.80 8.93 -4.13
C LYS A 56 -0.58 7.42 -4.29
N SER A 57 -1.40 6.74 -5.11
CA SER A 57 -1.37 5.29 -5.26
C SER A 57 -0.45 4.86 -6.41
N ARG A 58 0.82 4.58 -6.09
CA ARG A 58 1.83 4.17 -7.07
C ARG A 58 2.43 2.81 -6.75
N VAL A 59 2.60 1.97 -7.77
CA VAL A 59 3.48 0.80 -7.70
C VAL A 59 4.89 1.25 -8.02
N GLY A 60 5.80 1.05 -7.08
CA GLY A 60 7.18 1.48 -7.22
C GLY A 60 8.14 0.63 -6.40
N PRO A 61 9.45 0.77 -6.63
CA PRO A 61 10.44 0.14 -5.79
C PRO A 61 10.29 0.64 -4.35
N THR A 62 10.43 -0.27 -3.39
CA THR A 62 10.38 0.05 -1.96
C THR A 62 11.45 1.06 -1.55
N ASP A 63 12.60 1.06 -2.25
CA ASP A 63 13.69 2.01 -2.03
C ASP A 63 13.26 3.46 -2.34
N GLY A 64 13.11 4.26 -1.28
CA GLY A 64 12.78 5.69 -1.38
C GLY A 64 11.30 6.03 -1.22
N THR A 65 10.46 5.06 -0.84
CA THR A 65 9.05 5.35 -0.53
C THR A 65 8.96 6.02 0.84
N GLU A 66 8.47 7.27 0.87
CA GLU A 66 8.16 8.02 2.09
C GLU A 66 6.74 7.69 2.57
N TYR A 67 6.60 7.29 3.84
CA TYR A 67 5.32 7.00 4.47
C TYR A 67 5.34 7.40 5.93
N LEU A 68 4.42 8.27 6.35
CA LEU A 68 4.32 8.77 7.73
C LEU A 68 5.64 9.31 8.31
N GLY A 69 6.47 9.95 7.47
CA GLY A 69 7.79 10.43 7.90
C GLY A 69 8.86 9.33 8.00
N PHE A 70 8.64 8.16 7.40
CA PHE A 70 9.63 7.10 7.27
C PHE A 70 9.97 6.81 5.81
N VAL A 71 11.26 6.68 5.49
CA VAL A 71 11.75 6.21 4.21
C VAL A 71 12.04 4.71 4.32
N PHE A 72 11.37 3.90 3.50
CA PHE A 72 11.76 2.51 3.34
C PHE A 72 12.99 2.43 2.43
N LYS A 73 14.08 1.83 2.93
CA LYS A 73 15.30 1.55 2.14
C LYS A 73 15.61 0.05 2.21
N LYS A 74 15.34 -0.67 1.13
CA LYS A 74 15.42 -2.13 0.95
C LYS A 74 14.58 -2.90 1.97
N PHE A 75 15.11 -3.07 3.18
CA PHE A 75 14.52 -3.81 4.31
C PHE A 75 14.64 -3.04 5.63
N LYS A 76 15.10 -1.79 5.59
CA LYS A 76 15.26 -0.94 6.77
C LYS A 76 14.33 0.25 6.68
N VAL A 77 13.55 0.46 7.73
CA VAL A 77 12.80 1.68 7.96
C VAL A 77 13.78 2.74 8.46
N ARG A 78 13.91 3.85 7.74
CA ARG A 78 14.67 5.02 8.17
C ARG A 78 13.71 6.17 8.43
N TRP A 79 14.05 7.07 9.32
CA TRP A 79 13.32 8.33 9.47
C TRP A 79 13.54 9.19 8.22
N SER A 80 12.48 9.81 7.70
CA SER A 80 12.56 10.86 6.68
C SER A 80 12.91 12.16 7.39
N ASP A 81 13.85 12.92 6.82
CA ASP A 81 14.26 14.23 7.35
C ASP A 81 13.13 15.27 7.33
N LYS A 82 11.97 14.97 6.72
CA LYS A 82 10.75 15.81 6.76
C LYS A 82 9.93 15.67 8.05
N ALA A 83 10.40 14.92 9.05
CA ALA A 83 9.74 14.80 10.34
C ALA A 83 9.98 16.00 11.28
N PHE A 84 10.70 17.03 10.81
CA PHE A 84 10.91 18.31 11.50
C PHE A 84 10.24 19.47 10.77
#